data_AF-A0A2T2RWG3-F1
#
_entry.id   AF-A0A2T2RWG3-F1
#
_cell.length_a   1.000
_cell.length_b   1.000
_cell.length_c   1.000
_cell.angle_alpha   90.00
_cell.angle_beta   90.00
_cell.angle_gamma   90.00
#
_symmetry.space_group_name_H-M   'P 1'
#
loop_
_entity.id
_entity.type
_entity.pdbx_description
1 polymer ?
#
loop_
_entity_poly.entity_id
_entity_poly.type
_entity_poly.pdbx_seq_one_letter_code
_entity_poly.pdbx_strand_id
1 'polypeptide(L)'
;AYSLSKFLSCYRSVRASLAALISRCRYLQFAIGGLFGDWAAVAALEARKQGREYAVHTDVVRYKATLELARGTKLKTQVKARVLSTLMEHYHKWIIKNCALGLFHGNDCYSAYSPFCDNSYLIHDIHLKASNGISNLELSEKIERTASDQTIRICYAGRIDSMKAPLDWVQAIGRARDLGVNLHATWMGDGPLLDEMKAIITSLKLNSCIELTGFERNRDELLTRIRESHLMLFTH
;
A
#
# COMPACT_ATOMS: atom_id res chain seq x y z
N ALA A 1 -1.74 -18.54 5.91
CA ALA A 1 -1.90 -19.00 7.30
C ALA A 1 -2.31 -17.84 8.22
N TYR A 2 -3.38 -17.10 7.87
CA TYR A 2 -3.74 -15.84 8.54
C TYR A 2 -4.70 -16.02 9.73
N SER A 3 -5.19 -17.24 9.97
CA SER A 3 -5.95 -17.60 11.16
C SER A 3 -5.03 -18.22 12.21
N LEU A 4 -5.23 -17.90 13.48
CA LEU A 4 -4.43 -18.41 14.60
C LEU A 4 -4.30 -19.95 14.61
N SER A 5 -5.40 -20.68 14.37
CA SER A 5 -5.40 -22.15 14.35
C SER A 5 -4.45 -22.71 13.28
N LYS A 6 -4.58 -22.25 12.03
CA LYS A 6 -3.68 -22.64 10.93
C LYS A 6 -2.24 -22.23 11.17
N PHE A 7 -2.00 -21.08 11.80
CA PHE A 7 -0.65 -20.65 12.15
C PHE A 7 -0.01 -21.59 13.16
N LEU A 8 -0.73 -21.93 14.23
CA LEU A 8 -0.25 -22.85 15.27
C LEU A 8 -0.01 -24.26 14.73
N SER A 9 -0.89 -24.77 13.85
CA SER A 9 -0.77 -26.13 13.31
C SER A 9 0.50 -26.34 12.49
N CYS A 10 0.99 -25.32 11.78
CA CYS A 10 2.23 -25.43 10.99
C CYS A 10 3.43 -24.73 11.61
N TYR A 11 3.29 -24.09 12.79
CA TYR A 11 4.33 -23.26 13.40
C TYR A 11 5.68 -23.96 13.50
N ARG A 12 5.73 -25.16 14.09
CA ARG A 12 6.99 -25.89 14.30
C ARG A 12 7.67 -26.26 12.99
N SER A 13 6.89 -26.77 12.04
CA SER A 13 7.40 -27.19 10.73
C SER A 13 7.95 -26.00 9.94
N VAL A 14 7.17 -24.92 9.80
CA VAL A 14 7.58 -23.73 9.07
C VAL A 14 8.76 -23.04 9.74
N ARG A 15 8.78 -22.93 11.07
CA ARG A 15 9.91 -22.38 11.82
C ARG A 15 11.20 -23.18 11.59
N ALA A 16 11.13 -24.50 11.56
CA ALA A 16 12.30 -25.35 11.26
C ALA A 16 12.81 -25.13 9.83
N SER A 17 11.90 -25.02 8.85
CA SER A 17 12.26 -24.67 7.47
C SER A 17 12.91 -23.29 7.41
N LEU A 18 12.34 -22.27 8.06
CA LEU A 18 12.92 -20.93 8.12
C LEU A 18 14.32 -20.96 8.74
N ALA A 19 14.52 -21.69 9.84
CA ALA A 19 15.83 -21.81 10.48
C ALA A 19 16.89 -22.38 9.52
N ALA A 20 16.56 -23.44 8.77
CA ALA A 20 17.45 -24.03 7.78
C ALA A 20 17.71 -23.11 6.57
N LEU A 21 16.72 -22.32 6.16
CA LEU A 21 16.88 -21.30 5.10
C LEU A 21 17.77 -20.16 5.57
N ILE A 22 17.56 -19.70 6.80
CA ILE A 22 18.30 -18.60 7.39
C ILE A 22 19.77 -18.95 7.48
N SER A 23 20.16 -20.16 7.88
CA SER A 23 21.58 -20.53 8.03
C SER A 23 22.37 -20.49 6.72
N ARG A 24 21.71 -20.64 5.56
CA ARG A 24 22.36 -20.67 4.23
C ARG A 24 22.33 -19.36 3.45
N CYS A 25 21.47 -18.41 3.82
CA CYS A 25 21.37 -17.13 3.10
C CYS A 25 22.54 -16.21 3.48
N ARG A 26 23.07 -15.40 2.56
CA ARG A 26 24.10 -14.40 2.92
C ARG A 26 23.49 -13.16 3.57
N TYR A 27 22.44 -12.64 2.95
CA TYR A 27 21.72 -11.45 3.40
C TYR A 27 20.32 -11.84 3.86
N LEU A 28 19.86 -11.23 4.96
CA LEU A 28 18.55 -11.47 5.55
C LEU A 28 17.80 -10.15 5.62
N GLN A 29 16.61 -10.10 5.01
CA GLN A 29 15.70 -8.96 5.07
C GLN A 29 14.29 -9.48 5.29
N PHE A 30 13.60 -8.95 6.30
CA PHE A 30 12.28 -9.42 6.70
C PHE A 30 11.25 -8.29 6.66
N ALA A 31 10.15 -8.53 5.95
CA ALA A 31 9.01 -7.63 5.89
C ALA A 31 7.99 -7.95 7.00
N ILE A 32 8.00 -7.20 8.09
CA ILE A 32 7.13 -7.47 9.26
C ILE A 32 5.84 -6.65 9.20
N GLY A 33 4.73 -7.22 9.68
CA GLY A 33 3.42 -6.60 9.57
C GLY A 33 2.27 -7.31 10.30
N GLY A 34 2.54 -8.26 11.20
CA GLY A 34 1.49 -8.94 11.95
C GLY A 34 1.97 -9.54 13.28
N LEU A 35 1.02 -10.01 14.08
CA LEU A 35 1.29 -10.74 15.32
C LEU A 35 1.22 -12.26 15.10
N PHE A 36 0.21 -12.73 14.36
CA PHE A 36 0.01 -14.13 14.01
C PHE A 36 0.05 -14.30 12.50
N GLY A 37 0.63 -15.40 12.02
CA GLY A 37 0.80 -15.63 10.59
C GLY A 37 1.92 -14.80 9.95
N ASP A 38 2.63 -13.99 10.73
CA ASP A 38 3.78 -13.22 10.28
C ASP A 38 5.05 -14.08 10.33
N TRP A 39 5.30 -14.80 9.24
CA TRP A 39 6.49 -15.65 9.11
C TRP A 39 7.79 -14.85 9.01
N ALA A 40 7.74 -13.60 8.55
CA ALA A 40 8.90 -12.73 8.48
C ALA A 40 9.35 -12.33 9.90
N ALA A 41 8.39 -12.02 10.77
CA ALA A 41 8.66 -11.78 12.18
C ALA A 41 9.22 -13.04 12.88
N VAL A 42 8.68 -14.23 12.58
CA VAL A 42 9.25 -15.51 13.07
C VAL A 42 10.67 -15.73 12.54
N ALA A 43 10.92 -15.42 11.27
CA ALA A 43 12.26 -15.53 10.66
C ALA A 43 13.26 -14.57 11.32
N ALA A 44 12.84 -13.35 11.69
CA ALA A 44 13.67 -12.42 12.44
C ALA A 44 14.06 -12.97 13.83
N LEU A 45 13.13 -13.64 14.53
CA LEU A 45 13.43 -14.32 15.80
C LEU A 45 14.48 -15.44 15.59
N GLU A 46 14.35 -16.22 14.52
CA GLU A 46 15.30 -17.29 14.22
C GLU A 46 16.67 -16.77 13.78
N ALA A 47 16.72 -15.71 12.98
CA ALA A 47 17.97 -15.05 12.61
C ALA A 47 18.72 -14.59 13.86
N ARG A 48 18.02 -13.91 14.78
CA ARG A 48 18.60 -13.52 16.08
C ARG A 48 19.06 -14.72 16.89
N LYS A 49 18.26 -15.79 16.98
CA LYS A 49 18.63 -17.02 17.71
C LYS A 49 19.92 -17.65 17.16
N GLN A 50 20.14 -17.54 15.85
CA GLN A 50 21.35 -18.02 15.18
C GLN A 50 22.52 -17.00 15.24
N GLY A 51 22.36 -15.88 15.94
CA GLY A 51 23.39 -14.82 16.00
C GLY A 51 23.60 -14.09 14.68
N ARG A 52 22.59 -14.09 13.80
CA ARG A 52 22.68 -13.53 12.47
C ARG A 52 22.08 -12.13 12.39
N GLU A 53 22.82 -11.23 11.76
CA GLU A 53 22.32 -9.90 11.42
C GLU A 53 21.24 -9.98 10.34
N TYR A 54 20.25 -9.11 10.45
CA TYR A 54 19.15 -8.99 9.51
C TYR A 54 18.66 -7.55 9.41
N ALA A 55 18.07 -7.23 8.27
CA ALA A 55 17.35 -6.00 8.02
C ALA A 55 15.85 -6.20 8.24
N VAL A 56 15.17 -5.15 8.72
CA VAL A 56 13.71 -5.06 8.75
C VAL A 56 13.26 -4.08 7.68
N HIS A 57 12.31 -4.50 6.86
CA HIS A 57 11.58 -3.62 5.94
C HIS A 57 10.13 -3.54 6.42
N THR A 58 9.55 -2.36 6.57
CA THR A 58 8.10 -2.24 6.78
C THR A 58 7.57 -0.92 6.25
N ASP A 59 6.34 -0.96 5.77
CA ASP A 59 5.61 0.11 5.09
C ASP A 59 4.41 0.62 5.88
N VAL A 60 4.04 -0.06 6.96
CA VAL A 60 2.87 0.27 7.75
C VAL A 60 3.15 0.10 9.24
N VAL A 61 2.75 1.12 10.01
CA VAL A 61 2.65 1.01 11.46
C VAL A 61 1.40 0.19 11.83
N ARG A 62 1.52 -1.14 11.72
CA ARG A 62 0.35 -2.05 11.69
C ARG A 62 -0.54 -1.96 12.93
N TYR A 63 0.05 -1.76 14.11
CA TYR A 63 -0.73 -1.65 15.34
C TYR A 63 -1.63 -0.40 15.34
N LYS A 64 -1.19 0.72 14.74
CA LYS A 64 -2.00 1.92 14.52
C LYS A 64 -3.10 1.64 13.49
N ALA A 65 -2.75 1.07 12.34
CA ALA A 65 -3.73 0.70 11.31
C ALA A 65 -4.83 -0.23 11.84
N THR A 66 -4.47 -1.17 12.71
CA THR A 66 -5.44 -2.08 13.37
C THR A 66 -6.39 -1.33 14.29
N LEU A 67 -5.92 -0.30 15.00
CA LEU A 67 -6.77 0.55 15.85
C LEU A 67 -7.72 1.40 15.01
N GLU A 68 -7.23 2.01 13.93
CA GLU A 68 -8.04 2.83 13.03
C GLU A 68 -9.16 2.00 12.39
N LEU A 69 -8.84 0.82 11.85
CA LEU A 69 -9.84 -0.09 11.27
C LEU A 69 -10.89 -0.58 12.27
N ALA A 70 -10.58 -0.57 13.57
CA ALA A 70 -11.52 -0.96 14.60
C ALA A 70 -12.44 0.19 15.03
N ARG A 71 -12.13 1.46 14.71
CA ARG A 71 -12.99 2.60 15.04
C ARG A 71 -14.36 2.43 14.37
N GLY A 72 -15.43 2.77 15.08
CA GLY A 72 -16.81 2.59 14.59
C GLY A 72 -17.33 1.14 14.57
N THR A 73 -16.49 0.15 14.88
CA THR A 73 -16.95 -1.26 14.98
C THR A 73 -17.54 -1.58 16.35
N LYS A 74 -18.10 -2.79 16.53
CA LYS A 74 -18.65 -3.28 17.81
C LYS A 74 -17.62 -3.18 18.95
N LEU A 75 -18.07 -2.86 20.17
CA LEU A 75 -17.20 -2.70 21.35
C LEU A 75 -16.25 -3.89 21.58
N LYS A 76 -16.74 -5.12 21.41
CA LYS A 76 -15.92 -6.34 21.52
C LYS A 76 -14.74 -6.34 20.54
N THR A 77 -14.96 -5.88 19.31
CA THR A 77 -13.93 -5.78 18.27
C THR A 77 -12.93 -4.69 18.61
N GLN A 78 -13.38 -3.55 19.12
CA GLN A 78 -12.51 -2.46 19.58
C GLN A 78 -11.59 -2.89 20.73
N VAL A 79 -12.14 -3.55 21.74
CA VAL A 79 -11.35 -4.06 22.88
C VAL A 79 -10.32 -5.08 22.40
N LYS A 80 -10.74 -6.03 21.54
CA LYS A 80 -9.82 -7.01 20.94
C LYS A 80 -8.70 -6.32 20.15
N ALA A 81 -9.04 -5.31 19.33
CA ALA A 81 -8.06 -4.57 18.56
C ALA A 81 -7.05 -3.86 19.46
N ARG A 82 -7.48 -3.22 20.54
CA ARG A 82 -6.58 -2.59 21.52
C ARG A 82 -5.57 -3.57 22.10
N VAL A 83 -6.04 -4.72 22.60
CA VAL A 83 -5.17 -5.75 23.17
C VAL A 83 -4.16 -6.26 22.14
N LEU A 84 -4.63 -6.62 20.94
CA LEU A 84 -3.76 -7.14 19.89
C LEU A 84 -2.77 -6.10 19.38
N SER A 85 -3.19 -4.84 19.25
CA SER A 85 -2.32 -3.74 18.84
C SER A 85 -1.20 -3.49 19.86
N THR A 86 -1.49 -3.50 21.15
CA THR A 86 -0.45 -3.36 22.19
C THR A 86 0.56 -4.50 22.13
N LEU A 87 0.10 -5.75 22.02
CA LEU A 87 1.00 -6.90 21.88
C LEU A 87 1.86 -6.82 20.62
N MET A 88 1.25 -6.42 19.50
CA MET A 88 1.92 -6.26 18.22
C MET A 88 2.95 -5.13 18.24
N GLU A 89 2.63 -4.00 18.87
CA GLU A 89 3.55 -2.88 19.04
C GLU A 89 4.82 -3.31 19.77
N HIS A 90 4.68 -3.98 20.92
CA HIS A 90 5.82 -4.48 21.68
C HIS A 90 6.63 -5.50 20.88
N TYR A 91 5.95 -6.40 20.18
CA TYR A 91 6.59 -7.43 19.37
C TYR A 91 7.41 -6.83 18.22
N HIS A 92 6.82 -5.90 17.46
CA HIS A 92 7.50 -5.22 16.36
C HIS A 92 8.67 -4.37 16.85
N LYS A 93 8.47 -3.58 17.91
CA LYS A 93 9.56 -2.78 18.52
C LYS A 93 10.71 -3.66 19.00
N TRP A 94 10.40 -4.82 19.59
CA TRP A 94 11.44 -5.76 20.01
C TRP A 94 12.22 -6.32 18.82
N ILE A 95 11.55 -6.69 17.72
CA ILE A 95 12.24 -7.17 16.51
C ILE A 95 13.13 -6.07 15.95
N ILE A 96 12.58 -4.87 15.76
CA ILE A 96 13.30 -3.73 15.19
C ILE A 96 14.50 -3.35 16.05
N LYS A 97 14.36 -3.37 17.38
CA LYS A 97 15.46 -3.12 18.32
C LYS A 97 16.65 -4.07 18.15
N ASN A 98 16.40 -5.25 17.61
CA ASN A 98 17.39 -6.29 17.46
C ASN A 98 17.80 -6.52 16.00
N CYS A 99 17.43 -5.63 15.08
CA CYS A 99 17.86 -5.67 13.69
C CYS A 99 19.11 -4.80 13.49
N ALA A 100 19.91 -5.13 12.47
CA ALA A 100 21.13 -4.40 12.12
C ALA A 100 20.86 -3.22 11.16
N LEU A 101 19.69 -3.22 10.51
CA LEU A 101 19.29 -2.22 9.52
C LEU A 101 17.77 -2.08 9.49
N GLY A 102 17.26 -0.88 9.73
CA GLY A 102 15.85 -0.51 9.59
C GLY A 102 15.59 0.21 8.28
N LEU A 103 14.74 -0.35 7.42
CA LEU A 103 14.28 0.24 6.16
C LEU A 103 12.80 0.55 6.29
N PHE A 104 12.46 1.82 6.51
CA PHE A 104 11.09 2.21 6.82
C PHE A 104 10.51 3.06 5.69
N HIS A 105 9.44 2.54 5.08
CA HIS A 105 8.80 3.22 3.97
C HIS A 105 7.87 4.34 4.47
N GLY A 106 8.13 5.56 4.02
CA GLY A 106 7.34 6.73 4.40
C GLY A 106 7.63 7.29 5.80
N ASN A 107 7.35 8.57 5.98
CA ASN A 107 7.72 9.30 7.19
C ASN A 107 7.03 8.78 8.46
N ASP A 108 5.79 8.32 8.36
CA ASP A 108 5.05 7.78 9.51
C ASP A 108 5.69 6.51 10.07
N CYS A 109 6.12 5.63 9.17
CA CYS A 109 6.78 4.38 9.53
C CYS A 109 8.18 4.65 10.06
N TYR A 110 8.94 5.52 9.39
CA TYR A 110 10.26 5.95 9.85
C TYR A 110 10.19 6.58 11.24
N SER A 111 9.32 7.56 11.45
CA SER A 111 9.18 8.25 12.73
C SER A 111 8.74 7.32 13.87
N ALA A 112 7.92 6.30 13.56
CA ALA A 112 7.47 5.34 14.56
C ALA A 112 8.54 4.35 15.00
N TYR A 113 9.48 4.01 14.11
CA TYR A 113 10.39 2.87 14.31
C TYR A 113 11.88 3.22 14.36
N SER A 114 12.31 4.34 13.79
CA SER A 114 13.72 4.78 13.81
C SER A 114 14.31 4.94 15.21
N PRO A 115 13.57 5.35 16.27
CA PRO A 115 14.14 5.43 17.61
C PRO A 115 14.53 4.06 18.21
N PHE A 116 14.13 2.95 17.58
CA PHE A 116 14.41 1.61 18.08
C PHE A 116 15.59 0.96 17.39
N CYS A 117 16.06 1.44 16.24
CA CYS A 117 17.20 0.87 15.52
C CYS A 117 18.22 1.97 15.18
N ASP A 118 19.45 1.81 15.63
CA ASP A 118 20.52 2.81 15.46
C ASP A 118 20.84 3.08 13.99
N ASN A 119 20.64 2.08 13.12
CA ASN A 119 20.92 2.14 11.69
C ASN A 119 19.60 2.14 10.88
N SER A 120 18.90 3.27 10.91
CA SER A 120 17.56 3.42 10.30
C SER A 120 17.57 4.37 9.11
N TYR A 121 16.87 3.99 8.04
CA TYR A 121 16.72 4.80 6.83
C TYR A 121 15.25 4.98 6.46
N LEU A 122 14.90 6.23 6.13
CA LEU A 122 13.67 6.53 5.41
C LEU A 122 13.86 6.10 3.96
N ILE A 123 13.04 5.15 3.52
CA ILE A 123 12.99 4.72 2.13
C ILE A 123 11.63 5.05 1.52
N HIS A 124 11.58 5.02 0.20
CA HIS A 124 10.33 5.07 -0.54
C HIS A 124 10.40 4.02 -1.64
N ASP A 125 9.34 3.22 -1.79
CA ASP A 125 9.18 2.19 -2.81
C ASP A 125 8.80 2.84 -4.14
N ILE A 126 9.60 3.81 -4.56
CA ILE A 126 9.43 4.55 -5.79
C ILE A 126 10.17 3.78 -6.88
N HIS A 127 9.40 3.07 -7.71
CA HIS A 127 9.92 2.38 -8.89
C HIS A 127 10.01 3.31 -10.12
N LEU A 128 10.10 4.62 -9.90
CA LEU A 128 10.24 5.64 -10.94
C LEU A 128 11.63 6.25 -10.89
N LYS A 129 12.16 6.58 -12.06
CA LYS A 129 13.40 7.36 -12.22
C LYS A 129 13.05 8.76 -12.70
N ALA A 130 13.96 9.71 -12.53
CA ALA A 130 13.81 11.06 -13.08
C ALA A 130 13.53 11.04 -14.60
N SER A 131 14.11 10.09 -15.33
CA SER A 131 13.86 9.87 -16.76
C SER A 131 12.44 9.42 -17.11
N ASN A 132 11.62 9.05 -16.12
CA ASN A 132 10.20 8.76 -16.32
C ASN A 132 9.32 10.01 -16.20
N GLY A 133 9.88 11.16 -15.80
CA GLY A 133 9.16 12.44 -15.79
C GLY A 133 8.67 12.84 -17.18
N ILE A 134 7.69 13.74 -17.20
CA ILE A 134 7.27 14.42 -18.44
C ILE A 134 8.42 15.30 -18.92
N SER A 135 8.72 15.29 -20.23
CA SER A 135 9.71 16.19 -20.81
C SER A 135 9.22 17.64 -20.83
N ASN A 136 10.13 18.59 -20.96
CA ASN A 136 9.75 20.02 -21.05
C ASN A 136 8.85 20.29 -22.27
N LEU A 137 9.11 19.62 -23.41
CA LEU A 137 8.31 19.75 -24.61
C LEU A 137 6.88 19.23 -24.38
N GLU A 138 6.72 18.00 -23.88
CA GLU A 138 5.41 17.42 -23.57
C GLU A 138 4.65 18.25 -22.52
N LEU A 139 5.36 18.84 -21.55
CA LEU A 139 4.76 19.71 -20.54
C LEU A 139 4.22 21.01 -21.16
N SER A 140 4.98 21.66 -22.03
CA SER A 140 4.53 22.86 -22.75
C SER A 140 3.29 22.56 -23.59
N GLU A 141 3.30 21.46 -24.35
CA GLU A 141 2.15 21.02 -25.15
C GLU A 141 0.91 20.73 -24.28
N LYS A 142 1.11 20.15 -23.10
CA LYS A 142 0.03 19.89 -22.14
C LYS A 142 -0.56 21.20 -21.60
N ILE A 143 0.27 22.19 -21.28
CA ILE A 143 -0.18 23.51 -20.82
C ILE A 143 -1.01 24.20 -21.91
N GLU A 144 -0.53 24.22 -23.15
CA GLU A 144 -1.27 24.82 -24.28
C GLU A 144 -2.61 24.13 -24.53
N ARG A 145 -2.64 22.79 -24.43
CA ARG A 145 -3.87 22.00 -24.55
C ARG A 145 -4.87 22.34 -23.47
N THR A 146 -4.43 22.52 -22.22
CA THR A 146 -5.34 22.91 -21.12
C THR A 146 -5.95 24.30 -21.30
N ALA A 147 -5.34 25.18 -22.10
CA ALA A 147 -5.92 26.49 -22.41
C ALA A 147 -7.05 26.41 -23.45
N SER A 148 -7.04 25.40 -24.32
CA SER A 148 -8.00 25.23 -25.42
C SER A 148 -9.08 24.19 -25.15
N ASP A 149 -8.77 23.11 -24.43
CA ASP A 149 -9.70 22.07 -24.00
C ASP A 149 -9.99 22.20 -22.49
N GLN A 150 -11.24 22.54 -22.16
CA GLN A 150 -11.69 22.69 -20.78
C GLN A 150 -11.97 21.35 -20.08
N THR A 151 -11.78 20.22 -20.78
CA THR A 151 -12.00 18.88 -20.20
C THR A 151 -10.87 18.54 -19.22
N ILE A 152 -11.22 18.34 -17.95
CA ILE A 152 -10.25 17.91 -16.94
C ILE A 152 -10.02 16.41 -17.03
N ARG A 153 -8.78 16.00 -17.35
CA ARG A 153 -8.36 14.60 -17.39
C ARG A 153 -7.85 14.18 -16.02
N ILE A 154 -8.53 13.23 -15.38
CA ILE A 154 -8.19 12.72 -14.05
C ILE A 154 -7.75 11.27 -14.20
N CYS A 155 -6.73 10.85 -13.46
CA CYS A 155 -6.36 9.45 -13.40
C CYS A 155 -6.18 8.92 -11.98
N TYR A 156 -6.26 7.61 -11.87
CA TYR A 156 -5.71 6.84 -10.77
C TYR A 156 -5.02 5.60 -11.31
N ALA A 157 -3.88 5.22 -10.73
CA ALA A 157 -3.16 4.00 -11.05
C ALA A 157 -3.01 3.16 -9.78
N GLY A 158 -3.76 2.07 -9.69
CA GLY A 158 -3.73 1.21 -8.51
C GLY A 158 -4.79 0.13 -8.50
N ARG A 159 -4.60 -0.83 -7.58
CA ARG A 159 -5.53 -1.94 -7.39
C ARG A 159 -6.91 -1.43 -6.96
N ILE A 160 -7.99 -1.99 -7.51
CA ILE A 160 -9.37 -1.68 -7.13
C ILE A 160 -9.72 -2.47 -5.87
N ASP A 161 -9.19 -2.02 -4.73
CA ASP A 161 -9.43 -2.60 -3.41
C ASP A 161 -9.80 -1.53 -2.38
N SER A 162 -10.28 -1.96 -1.22
CA SER A 162 -10.79 -1.07 -0.18
C SER A 162 -9.76 -0.05 0.33
N MET A 163 -8.46 -0.35 0.27
CA MET A 163 -7.41 0.57 0.73
C MET A 163 -7.29 1.80 -0.17
N LYS A 164 -7.70 1.68 -1.44
CA LYS A 164 -7.68 2.79 -2.40
C LYS A 164 -9.01 3.53 -2.49
N ALA A 165 -10.01 3.12 -1.71
CA ALA A 165 -11.34 3.71 -1.67
C ALA A 165 -11.94 3.99 -3.07
N PRO A 166 -11.96 3.00 -4.00
CA PRO A 166 -12.38 3.20 -5.39
C PRO A 166 -13.83 3.67 -5.52
N LEU A 167 -14.69 3.31 -4.56
CA LEU A 167 -16.10 3.69 -4.59
C LEU A 167 -16.28 5.17 -4.23
N ASP A 168 -15.52 5.67 -3.25
CA ASP A 168 -15.51 7.10 -2.89
C ASP A 168 -14.93 7.94 -4.03
N TRP A 169 -13.93 7.40 -4.75
CA TRP A 169 -13.41 8.01 -5.96
C TRP A 169 -14.50 8.18 -7.02
N VAL A 170 -15.29 7.14 -7.31
CA VAL A 170 -16.41 7.23 -8.27
C VAL A 170 -17.45 8.26 -7.81
N GLN A 171 -17.77 8.29 -6.52
CA GLN A 171 -18.71 9.27 -5.96
C GLN A 171 -18.20 10.70 -6.10
N ALA A 172 -16.91 10.93 -5.83
CA ALA A 172 -16.29 12.24 -5.98
C ALA A 172 -16.34 12.72 -7.45
N ILE A 173 -16.02 11.85 -8.40
CA ILE A 173 -16.13 12.14 -9.83
C ILE A 173 -17.59 12.44 -10.21
N GLY A 174 -18.54 11.63 -9.75
CA GLY A 174 -19.97 11.86 -10.00
C GLY A 174 -20.44 13.21 -9.46
N ARG A 175 -20.01 13.57 -8.24
CA ARG A 175 -20.32 14.87 -7.65
C ARG A 175 -19.74 16.04 -8.46
N ALA A 176 -18.50 15.91 -8.93
CA ALA A 176 -17.88 16.93 -9.78
C ALA A 176 -18.64 17.12 -11.11
N ARG A 177 -19.04 16.01 -11.77
CA ARG A 177 -19.88 16.03 -12.97
C ARG A 177 -21.21 16.73 -12.71
N ASP A 178 -21.89 16.40 -11.62
CA ASP A 178 -23.19 17.00 -11.24
C ASP A 178 -23.08 18.51 -10.94
N LEU A 179 -21.91 18.98 -10.55
CA LEU A 179 -21.61 20.41 -10.37
C LEU A 179 -21.25 21.13 -11.69
N GLY A 180 -21.31 20.43 -12.83
CA GLY A 180 -21.08 21.00 -14.15
C GLY A 180 -19.62 20.97 -14.62
N VAL A 181 -18.74 20.23 -13.93
CA VAL A 181 -17.34 20.09 -14.37
C VAL A 181 -17.29 19.17 -15.59
N ASN A 182 -16.72 19.66 -16.69
CA ASN A 182 -16.39 18.83 -17.85
C ASN A 182 -15.11 18.02 -17.57
N LEU A 183 -15.24 16.71 -17.42
CA LEU A 183 -14.13 15.84 -17.04
C LEU A 183 -14.17 14.49 -17.75
N HIS A 184 -12.99 13.88 -17.86
CA HIS A 184 -12.80 12.47 -18.19
C HIS A 184 -11.86 11.86 -17.16
N ALA A 185 -12.27 10.76 -16.55
CA ALA A 185 -11.54 10.13 -15.46
C ALA A 185 -11.21 8.68 -15.78
N THR A 186 -9.94 8.28 -15.62
CA THR A 186 -9.48 6.93 -15.94
C THR A 186 -8.92 6.24 -14.71
N TRP A 187 -9.43 5.04 -14.40
CA TRP A 187 -8.83 4.15 -13.39
C TRP A 187 -8.05 3.03 -14.08
N MET A 188 -6.74 2.99 -13.83
CA MET A 188 -5.81 1.99 -14.32
C MET A 188 -5.51 0.97 -13.22
N GLY A 189 -6.10 -0.20 -13.33
CA GLY A 189 -5.90 -1.31 -12.42
C GLY A 189 -7.11 -2.25 -12.37
N ASP A 190 -6.90 -3.37 -11.69
CA ASP A 190 -7.92 -4.39 -11.44
C ASP A 190 -7.99 -4.65 -9.92
N GLY A 191 -9.02 -5.34 -9.44
CA GLY A 191 -9.13 -5.69 -8.04
C GLY A 191 -10.48 -6.27 -7.64
N PRO A 192 -10.58 -6.71 -6.38
CA PRO A 192 -11.77 -7.38 -5.86
C PRO A 192 -13.05 -6.51 -5.88
N LEU A 193 -12.94 -5.18 -5.93
CA LEU A 193 -14.09 -4.28 -5.97
C LEU A 193 -14.46 -3.83 -7.39
N LEU A 194 -13.88 -4.42 -8.44
CA LEU A 194 -14.11 -4.00 -9.84
C LEU A 194 -15.60 -4.08 -10.22
N ASP A 195 -16.28 -5.18 -9.91
CA ASP A 195 -17.69 -5.37 -10.28
C ASP A 195 -18.61 -4.41 -9.53
N GLU A 196 -18.33 -4.14 -8.25
CA GLU A 196 -19.05 -3.16 -7.45
C GLU A 196 -18.83 -1.74 -7.98
N MET A 197 -17.60 -1.39 -8.34
CA MET A 197 -17.25 -0.11 -8.96
C MET A 197 -18.00 0.08 -10.29
N LYS A 198 -18.05 -0.93 -11.16
CA LYS A 198 -18.83 -0.91 -12.42
C LYS A 198 -20.33 -0.70 -12.18
N ALA A 199 -20.89 -1.36 -11.16
CA ALA A 199 -22.30 -1.21 -10.81
C ALA A 199 -22.63 0.22 -10.38
N ILE A 200 -21.76 0.85 -9.58
CA ILE A 200 -21.92 2.24 -9.14
C ILE A 200 -21.75 3.23 -10.30
N ILE A 201 -20.77 3.02 -11.18
CA ILE A 201 -20.61 3.86 -12.39
C ILE A 201 -21.88 3.82 -13.24
N THR A 202 -22.47 2.63 -13.39
CA THR A 202 -23.70 2.45 -14.17
C THR A 202 -24.90 3.12 -13.49
N SER A 203 -25.07 2.93 -12.18
CA SER A 203 -26.19 3.51 -11.43
C SER A 203 -26.16 5.04 -11.40
N LEU A 204 -24.97 5.63 -11.31
CA LEU A 204 -24.74 7.09 -11.35
C LEU A 204 -24.67 7.66 -12.78
N LYS A 205 -24.78 6.80 -13.81
CA LYS A 205 -24.69 7.16 -15.23
C LYS A 205 -23.39 7.91 -15.56
N LEU A 206 -22.26 7.34 -15.13
CA LEU A 206 -20.91 7.91 -15.30
C LEU A 206 -20.11 7.23 -16.42
N ASN A 207 -20.70 6.29 -17.16
CA ASN A 207 -20.03 5.56 -18.25
C ASN A 207 -19.46 6.46 -19.36
N SER A 208 -20.00 7.67 -19.53
CA SER A 208 -19.52 8.64 -20.52
C SER A 208 -18.31 9.44 -20.06
N CYS A 209 -17.97 9.43 -18.76
CA CYS A 209 -16.89 10.23 -18.19
C CYS A 209 -15.91 9.42 -17.34
N ILE A 210 -16.18 8.14 -17.07
CA ILE A 210 -15.28 7.23 -16.38
C ILE A 210 -14.89 6.07 -17.29
N GLU A 211 -13.60 5.85 -17.43
CA GLU A 211 -13.00 4.73 -18.14
C GLU A 211 -12.27 3.81 -17.14
N LEU A 212 -12.55 2.51 -17.19
CA LEU A 212 -11.83 1.48 -16.44
C LEU A 212 -11.00 0.66 -17.41
N THR A 213 -9.67 0.78 -17.36
CA THR A 213 -8.78 0.12 -18.33
C THR A 213 -8.38 -1.30 -17.90
N GLY A 214 -8.62 -1.66 -16.64
CA GLY A 214 -8.08 -2.90 -16.07
C GLY A 214 -6.57 -2.81 -15.81
N PHE A 215 -5.94 -3.97 -15.62
CA PHE A 215 -4.50 -4.05 -15.34
C PHE A 215 -3.66 -3.80 -16.60
N GLU A 216 -2.96 -2.67 -16.62
CA GLU A 216 -1.99 -2.34 -17.67
C GLU A 216 -0.62 -2.95 -17.36
N ARG A 217 -0.11 -3.79 -18.28
CA ARG A 217 1.20 -4.45 -18.16
C ARG A 217 2.30 -3.63 -18.80
N ASN A 218 1.98 -2.86 -19.84
CA ASN A 218 2.93 -2.04 -20.54
C ASN A 218 3.22 -0.78 -19.70
N ARG A 219 4.43 -0.73 -19.14
CA ARG A 219 4.87 0.40 -18.31
C ARG A 219 4.81 1.72 -19.06
N ASP A 220 5.17 1.75 -20.35
CA ASP A 220 5.25 2.99 -21.10
C ASP A 220 3.86 3.53 -21.45
N GLU A 221 2.89 2.64 -21.71
CA GLU A 221 1.48 3.03 -21.88
C GLU A 221 0.88 3.58 -20.58
N LEU A 222 1.15 2.91 -19.44
CA LEU A 222 0.73 3.40 -18.13
C LEU A 222 1.29 4.80 -17.84
N LEU A 223 2.60 5.00 -18.07
CA LEU A 223 3.26 6.28 -17.84
C LEU A 223 2.74 7.36 -18.79
N THR A 224 2.50 7.03 -20.05
CA THR A 224 1.89 7.94 -21.02
C THR A 224 0.53 8.44 -20.52
N ARG A 225 -0.37 7.54 -20.10
CA ARG A 225 -1.68 7.93 -19.55
C ARG A 225 -1.57 8.82 -18.32
N ILE A 226 -0.63 8.53 -17.42
CA ILE A 226 -0.38 9.38 -16.25
C ILE A 226 0.10 10.77 -16.68
N ARG A 227 1.03 10.86 -17.65
CA ARG A 227 1.53 12.16 -18.16
C ARG A 227 0.47 12.97 -18.87
N GLU A 228 -0.44 12.32 -19.60
CA GLU A 228 -1.56 12.98 -20.29
C GLU A 228 -2.62 13.51 -19.32
N SER A 229 -2.74 12.91 -18.13
CA SER A 229 -3.74 13.28 -17.13
C SER A 229 -3.35 14.57 -16.41
N HIS A 230 -4.30 15.49 -16.23
CA HIS A 230 -4.08 16.76 -15.52
C HIS A 230 -3.91 16.54 -14.01
N LEU A 231 -4.67 15.59 -13.44
CA LEU A 231 -4.70 15.31 -12.01
C LEU A 231 -4.57 13.81 -11.75
N MET A 232 -3.81 13.44 -10.71
CA MET A 232 -3.87 12.11 -10.11
C MET A 232 -4.64 12.20 -8.79
N LEU A 233 -5.85 11.65 -8.75
CA LEU A 233 -6.77 11.82 -7.61
C LEU A 233 -6.67 10.65 -6.64
N PHE A 234 -6.08 10.88 -5.47
CA PHE A 234 -5.98 9.88 -4.40
C PHE A 234 -7.18 9.93 -3.45
N THR A 235 -7.72 8.76 -3.12
CA THR A 235 -8.74 8.53 -2.08
C THR A 235 -8.21 7.51 -1.08
N HIS A 236 -8.45 7.75 0.21
CA HIS A 236 -7.92 6.97 1.33
C HIS A 236 -9.00 6.76 2.40
#